data_AF-A0A0A9YP01-F1
#
_entry.id   AF-A0A0A9YP01-F1
#
_cell.length_a   1.000
_cell.length_b   1.000
_cell.length_c   1.000
_cell.angle_alpha   90.00
_cell.angle_beta   90.00
_cell.angle_gamma   90.00
#
_symmetry.space_group_name_H-M   'P 1'
#
loop_
_entity.id
_entity.type
_entity.pdbx_description
1 polymer ?
#
loop_
_entity_poly.entity_id
_entity_poly.type
_entity_poly.pdbx_seq_one_letter_code
_entity_poly.pdbx_strand_id
1 'polypeptide(L)'
;QQLWKFLAWTESRRCVEAELTEAQHQLALLQQGTEAAARRQLSPSVLSYKVLKAALLQVQSILHKTGRTLPFSPDDEFLYVYYQHAQVEAAVSDDDLVFIITTPIVEEASEYTLYRVHSLPVFDVA
;
A
#
# COMPACT_ATOMS: atom_id res chain seq x y z
N GLN A 1 -12.67 -52.76 3.66
CA GLN A 1 -13.26 -51.69 2.82
C GLN A 1 -13.81 -50.50 3.61
N GLN A 2 -14.38 -50.68 4.82
CA GLN A 2 -14.92 -49.58 5.62
C GLN A 2 -13.86 -48.61 6.18
N LEU A 3 -12.71 -49.12 6.63
CA LEU A 3 -11.60 -48.28 7.14
C LEU A 3 -11.09 -47.27 6.10
N TRP A 4 -10.90 -47.71 4.85
CA TRP A 4 -10.46 -46.85 3.76
C TRP A 4 -11.46 -45.73 3.44
N LYS A 5 -12.77 -46.02 3.49
CA LYS A 5 -13.82 -45.01 3.31
C LYS A 5 -13.81 -43.99 4.46
N PHE A 6 -13.61 -44.44 5.69
CA PHE A 6 -13.50 -43.57 6.86
C PHE A 6 -12.27 -42.66 6.80
N LEU A 7 -11.11 -43.19 6.41
CA LEU A 7 -9.88 -42.41 6.24
C LEU A 7 -10.02 -41.36 5.12
N ALA A 8 -10.58 -41.75 3.97
CA ALA A 8 -10.83 -40.82 2.86
C ALA A 8 -11.81 -39.69 3.25
N TRP A 9 -12.87 -40.02 4.01
CA TRP A 9 -13.81 -39.04 4.53
C TRP A 9 -13.14 -38.06 5.51
N THR A 10 -12.31 -38.57 6.41
CA THR A 10 -11.61 -37.75 7.42
C THR A 10 -10.65 -36.77 6.76
N GLU A 11 -9.91 -37.24 5.75
CA GLU A 11 -8.99 -36.40 4.99
C GLU A 11 -9.74 -35.35 4.16
N SER A 12 -10.83 -35.73 3.50
CA SER A 12 -11.69 -34.79 2.79
C SER A 12 -12.23 -33.70 3.72
N ARG A 13 -12.66 -34.05 4.93
CA ARG A 13 -13.12 -33.08 5.92
C ARG A 13 -11.99 -32.13 6.33
N ARG A 14 -10.79 -32.66 6.57
CA ARG A 14 -9.60 -31.86 6.91
C ARG A 14 -9.25 -30.85 5.81
N CYS A 15 -9.33 -31.26 4.54
CA CYS A 15 -9.12 -30.36 3.40
C CYS A 15 -10.16 -29.24 3.37
N VAL A 16 -11.45 -29.57 3.51
CA VAL A 16 -12.54 -28.57 3.51
C VAL A 16 -12.41 -27.60 4.70
N GLU A 17 -12.04 -28.09 5.88
CA GLU A 17 -11.80 -27.26 7.06
C GLU A 17 -10.63 -26.29 6.86
N ALA A 18 -9.55 -26.75 6.21
CA ALA A 18 -8.41 -25.91 5.86
C ALA A 18 -8.77 -24.85 4.81
N GLU A 19 -9.49 -25.23 3.76
CA GLU A 19 -9.99 -24.31 2.72
C GLU A 19 -10.93 -23.26 3.31
N LEU A 20 -11.83 -23.65 4.21
CA LEU A 20 -12.72 -22.71 4.90
C LEU A 20 -11.94 -21.71 5.76
N THR A 21 -10.93 -22.19 6.48
CA THR A 21 -10.09 -21.33 7.34
C THR A 21 -9.32 -20.32 6.50
N GLU A 22 -8.76 -20.76 5.37
CA GLU A 22 -8.07 -19.87 4.44
C GLU A 22 -9.03 -18.85 3.83
N ALA A 23 -10.21 -19.27 3.37
CA ALA A 23 -11.22 -18.37 2.82
C ALA A 23 -11.68 -17.30 3.83
N GLN A 24 -11.85 -17.69 5.11
CA GLN A 24 -12.16 -16.76 6.18
C GLN A 24 -11.03 -15.75 6.42
N HIS A 25 -9.77 -16.21 6.36
CA HIS A 25 -8.62 -15.33 6.49
C HIS A 25 -8.55 -14.31 5.35
N GLN A 26 -8.70 -14.76 4.10
CA GLN A 26 -8.71 -13.89 2.92
C GLN A 26 -9.86 -12.87 2.97
N LEU A 27 -11.05 -13.29 3.41
CA LEU A 27 -12.20 -12.38 3.60
C LEU A 27 -11.90 -11.30 4.65
N ALA A 28 -11.26 -11.65 5.76
CA ALA A 28 -10.89 -10.69 6.79
C ALA A 28 -9.86 -9.67 6.27
N LEU A 29 -8.86 -10.11 5.49
CA LEU A 29 -7.89 -9.21 4.85
C LEU A 29 -8.57 -8.25 3.87
N LEU A 30 -9.52 -8.76 3.07
CA LEU A 30 -10.30 -7.94 2.14
C LEU A 30 -11.14 -6.89 2.85
N GLN A 31 -11.82 -7.26 3.94
CA GLN A 31 -12.60 -6.34 4.77
C GLN A 31 -11.72 -5.23 5.35
N GLN A 32 -10.58 -5.59 5.94
CA GLN A 32 -9.63 -4.61 6.48
C GLN A 32 -9.08 -3.68 5.40
N GLY A 33 -8.73 -4.23 4.23
CA GLY A 33 -8.23 -3.46 3.09
C GLY A 33 -9.25 -2.47 2.55
N THR A 34 -10.50 -2.91 2.36
CA THR A 34 -11.60 -2.06 1.88
C THR A 34 -11.96 -0.96 2.88
N GLU A 35 -12.04 -1.27 4.17
CA GLU A 35 -12.29 -0.28 5.21
C GLU A 35 -11.18 0.77 5.31
N ALA A 36 -9.91 0.36 5.21
CA ALA A 36 -8.79 1.28 5.18
C ALA A 36 -8.83 2.17 3.94
N ALA A 37 -9.07 1.60 2.76
CA ALA A 37 -9.16 2.36 1.51
C ALA A 37 -10.34 3.34 1.50
N ALA A 38 -11.48 3.01 2.13
CA ALA A 38 -12.59 3.94 2.31
C ALA A 38 -12.19 5.18 3.13
N ARG A 39 -11.16 5.05 3.99
CA ARG A 39 -10.56 6.15 4.75
C ARG A 39 -9.35 6.78 4.06
N ARG A 40 -9.08 6.40 2.81
CA ARG A 40 -7.88 6.77 2.02
C ARG A 40 -6.56 6.35 2.67
N GLN A 41 -6.59 5.26 3.43
CA GLN A 41 -5.43 4.70 4.12
C GLN A 41 -5.09 3.32 3.53
N LEU A 42 -3.81 2.96 3.59
CA LEU A 42 -3.37 1.61 3.25
C LEU A 42 -3.31 0.73 4.49
N SER A 43 -3.97 -0.43 4.45
CA SER A 43 -3.84 -1.41 5.53
C SER A 43 -2.50 -2.15 5.44
N PRO A 44 -1.73 -2.28 6.54
CA PRO A 44 -0.53 -3.11 6.59
C PRO A 44 -0.77 -4.60 6.33
N SER A 45 -2.02 -5.04 6.45
CA SER A 45 -2.40 -6.44 6.20
C SER A 45 -2.52 -6.79 4.71
N VAL A 46 -2.59 -5.78 3.83
CA VAL A 46 -2.72 -5.99 2.37
C VAL A 46 -1.38 -6.30 1.71
N LEU A 47 -0.28 -5.76 2.24
CA LEU A 47 1.06 -5.90 1.65
C LEU A 47 2.05 -6.43 2.68
N SER A 48 2.64 -7.59 2.38
CA SER A 48 3.74 -8.13 3.17
C SER A 48 4.90 -7.13 3.24
N TYR A 49 5.38 -6.87 4.44
CA TYR A 49 6.51 -5.98 4.72
C TYR A 49 7.73 -6.26 3.83
N LYS A 50 8.08 -7.53 3.64
CA LYS A 50 9.24 -7.93 2.81
C LYS A 50 9.04 -7.59 1.34
N VAL A 51 7.83 -7.84 0.83
CA VAL A 51 7.48 -7.56 -0.57
C VAL A 51 7.45 -6.05 -0.79
N LEU A 52 6.86 -5.31 0.14
CA LEU A 52 6.79 -3.85 0.11
C LEU A 52 8.19 -3.22 0.05
N LYS A 53 9.11 -3.64 0.94
CA LYS A 53 10.49 -3.13 0.94
C LYS A 53 11.18 -3.35 -0.40
N ALA A 54 11.11 -4.58 -0.92
CA ALA A 54 11.75 -4.92 -2.19
C ALA A 54 11.20 -4.05 -3.34
N ALA A 55 9.88 -3.85 -3.39
CA ALA A 55 9.23 -2.99 -4.38
C ALA A 55 9.66 -1.51 -4.24
N LEU A 56 9.69 -0.97 -3.02
CA LEU A 56 10.09 0.42 -2.78
C LEU A 56 11.57 0.67 -3.12
N LEU A 57 12.47 -0.28 -2.83
CA LEU A 57 13.87 -0.20 -3.24
C LEU A 57 14.01 -0.20 -4.77
N GLN A 58 13.22 -1.02 -5.46
CA GLN A 58 13.19 -1.04 -6.92
C GLN A 58 12.69 0.29 -7.49
N VAL A 59 11.60 0.83 -6.93
CA VAL A 59 11.05 2.15 -7.32
C VAL A 59 12.08 3.24 -7.08
N GLN A 60 12.73 3.28 -5.92
CA GLN A 60 13.78 4.25 -5.59
C GLN A 60 14.95 4.19 -6.59
N SER A 61 15.38 2.99 -6.98
CA SER A 61 16.44 2.80 -7.99
C SER A 61 16.04 3.36 -9.37
N ILE A 62 14.77 3.23 -9.75
CA ILE A 62 14.26 3.79 -11.01
C ILE A 62 14.16 5.31 -10.92
N LEU A 63 13.61 5.84 -9.83
CA LEU A 63 13.44 7.28 -9.61
C LEU A 63 14.76 8.03 -9.63
N HIS A 64 15.82 7.47 -9.02
CA HIS A 64 17.15 8.08 -9.03
C HIS A 64 17.70 8.31 -10.44
N LYS A 65 17.37 7.44 -11.41
CA LYS A 65 17.78 7.64 -12.82
C LYS A 65 17.18 8.90 -13.44
N THR A 66 16.11 9.42 -12.85
CA THR A 66 15.38 10.61 -13.29
C THR A 66 15.58 11.83 -12.37
N GLY A 67 16.51 11.76 -11.39
CA GLY A 67 16.73 12.84 -10.42
C GLY A 67 15.61 13.01 -9.40
N ARG A 68 14.83 11.94 -9.18
CA ARG A 68 13.70 11.91 -8.24
C ARG A 68 13.95 10.90 -7.14
N THR A 69 13.30 11.07 -6.00
CA THR A 69 13.39 10.16 -4.86
C THR A 69 12.03 9.98 -4.18
N LEU A 70 11.90 8.92 -3.39
CA LEU A 70 10.82 8.81 -2.43
C LEU A 70 11.03 9.84 -1.31
N PRO A 71 9.95 10.38 -0.71
CA PRO A 71 10.02 11.35 0.37
C PRO A 71 10.50 10.77 1.70
N PHE A 72 10.83 9.48 1.74
CA PHE A 72 11.31 8.75 2.90
C PHE A 72 12.33 7.69 2.47
N SER A 73 13.18 7.24 3.38
CA SER A 73 14.09 6.13 3.10
C SER A 73 13.32 4.80 3.02
N PRO A 74 13.53 3.95 2.00
CA PRO A 74 12.94 2.62 1.92
C PRO A 74 13.59 1.59 2.88
N ASP A 75 14.37 2.04 3.85
CA ASP A 75 14.96 1.20 4.90
C ASP A 75 13.92 0.71 5.91
N ASP A 76 14.26 -0.37 6.63
CA ASP A 76 13.33 -1.04 7.53
C ASP A 76 12.78 -0.13 8.63
N GLU A 77 13.64 0.75 9.16
CA GLU A 77 13.31 1.69 10.23
C GLU A 77 12.23 2.69 9.80
N PHE A 78 12.10 2.99 8.51
CA PHE A 78 11.20 4.01 7.99
C PHE A 78 10.07 3.45 7.14
N LEU A 79 9.94 2.13 6.98
CA LEU A 79 8.92 1.54 6.13
C LEU A 79 7.50 1.85 6.59
N TYR A 80 7.28 2.13 7.89
CA TYR A 80 5.98 2.55 8.40
C TYR A 80 5.54 3.92 7.84
N VAL A 81 6.50 4.77 7.48
CA VAL A 81 6.27 6.11 6.91
C VAL A 81 5.60 6.01 5.55
N TYR A 82 5.86 4.93 4.79
CA TYR A 82 5.12 4.65 3.55
C TYR A 82 3.61 4.66 3.76
N TYR A 83 3.11 4.02 4.83
CA TYR A 83 1.67 3.96 5.11
C TYR A 83 1.08 5.32 5.48
N GLN A 84 1.90 6.29 5.89
CA GLN A 84 1.48 7.67 6.19
C GLN A 84 1.38 8.53 4.92
N HIS A 85 2.21 8.25 3.91
CA HIS A 85 2.24 9.01 2.66
C HIS A 85 1.46 8.36 1.51
N ALA A 86 1.22 7.05 1.59
CA ALA A 86 0.45 6.33 0.59
C ALA A 86 -1.02 6.76 0.66
N GLN A 87 -1.53 7.25 -0.46
CA GLN A 87 -2.94 7.47 -0.68
C GLN A 87 -3.53 6.26 -1.38
N VAL A 88 -4.68 5.79 -0.92
CA VAL A 88 -5.34 4.62 -1.48
C VAL A 88 -6.72 5.00 -1.97
N GLU A 89 -7.03 4.55 -3.18
CA GLU A 89 -8.38 4.55 -3.73
C GLU A 89 -8.76 3.12 -4.07
N ALA A 90 -9.98 2.71 -3.69
CA ALA A 90 -10.53 1.43 -4.10
C ALA A 90 -11.42 1.66 -5.33
N ALA A 91 -11.17 0.89 -6.38
CA ALA A 91 -11.98 0.86 -7.58
C ALA A 91 -12.49 -0.56 -7.82
N VAL A 92 -13.72 -0.68 -8.31
CA VAL A 92 -14.28 -1.95 -8.76
C VAL A 92 -14.13 -2.00 -10.27
N SER A 93 -13.54 -3.08 -10.79
CA SER A 93 -13.38 -3.33 -12.20
C SER A 93 -13.96 -4.70 -12.52
N ASP A 94 -15.08 -4.74 -13.24
CA ASP A 94 -15.84 -5.95 -13.56
C ASP A 94 -16.13 -6.82 -12.31
N ASP A 95 -15.30 -7.82 -12.05
CA ASP A 95 -15.41 -8.75 -10.91
C ASP A 95 -14.29 -8.58 -9.86
N ASP A 96 -13.36 -7.65 -10.08
CA ASP A 96 -12.17 -7.43 -9.26
C ASP A 96 -12.26 -6.16 -8.40
N LEU A 97 -11.74 -6.27 -7.17
CA LEU A 97 -11.43 -5.11 -6.35
C LEU A 97 -9.98 -4.69 -6.59
N VAL A 98 -9.79 -3.49 -7.11
CA VAL A 98 -8.48 -2.91 -7.39
C VAL A 98 -8.17 -1.82 -6.38
N PHE A 99 -7.03 -1.93 -5.69
CA PHE A 99 -6.49 -0.84 -4.87
C PHE A 99 -5.47 -0.05 -5.67
N ILE A 100 -5.79 1.22 -5.94
CA ILE A 100 -4.88 2.17 -6.55
C ILE A 100 -4.10 2.85 -5.42
N ILE A 101 -2.80 2.58 -5.34
CA ILE A 101 -1.93 3.15 -4.31
C ILE A 101 -1.04 4.19 -4.97
N THR A 102 -1.14 5.42 -4.48
CA THR A 102 -0.36 6.56 -4.95
C THR A 102 0.59 7.00 -3.86
N THR A 103 1.86 7.25 -4.20
CA THR A 103 2.85 7.78 -3.27
C THR A 103 3.50 9.01 -3.88
N PRO A 104 3.62 10.13 -3.15
CA PRO A 104 4.30 11.31 -3.66
C PRO A 104 5.78 10.99 -3.92
N ILE A 105 6.35 11.63 -4.94
CA ILE A 105 7.79 11.60 -5.24
C ILE A 105 8.33 13.02 -5.16
N VAL A 106 9.59 13.16 -4.77
CA VAL A 106 10.27 14.46 -4.69
C VAL A 106 11.35 14.53 -5.75
N GLU A 107 11.68 15.74 -6.20
CA GLU A 107 12.75 16.00 -7.16
C GLU A 107 13.94 16.59 -6.41
N GLU A 108 15.14 16.02 -6.59
CA GLU A 108 16.34 16.50 -5.90
C GLU A 108 16.68 17.97 -6.28
N ALA A 109 16.11 18.49 -7.36
CA ALA A 109 16.33 19.84 -7.86
C ALA A 109 15.52 20.96 -7.16
N SER A 110 14.75 20.67 -6.11
CA SER A 110 14.01 21.72 -5.37
C SER A 110 14.77 22.24 -4.15
N GLU A 111 15.99 22.73 -4.32
CA GLU A 111 16.61 23.67 -3.34
C GLU A 111 15.94 25.05 -3.36
N TYR A 112 14.99 25.31 -4.27
CA TYR A 112 14.26 26.57 -4.32
C TYR A 112 12.85 26.43 -3.74
N THR A 113 12.75 26.41 -2.41
CA THR A 113 11.57 26.97 -1.74
C THR A 113 11.69 28.50 -1.77
N LEU A 114 11.58 29.11 -2.96
CA LEU A 114 11.39 30.54 -3.08
C LEU A 114 9.92 30.81 -2.78
N TYR A 115 9.63 31.14 -1.51
CA TYR A 115 8.41 31.85 -1.15
C TYR A 115 8.39 33.17 -1.92
N ARG A 116 7.85 33.17 -3.14
CA ARG A 116 7.51 34.41 -3.84
C ARG A 116 6.20 34.92 -3.25
N VAL A 117 6.26 35.41 -2.01
CA VAL A 117 5.29 36.39 -1.55
C VAL A 117 5.57 37.61 -2.41
N HIS A 118 4.71 37.84 -3.41
CA HIS A 118 4.65 39.14 -4.06
C HIS A 118 4.13 40.14 -3.02
N SER A 119 5.02 40.63 -2.17
CA SER A 119 4.77 41.81 -1.35
C SER A 119 4.78 43.00 -2.32
N LEU A 120 3.61 43.42 -2.78
CA LEU A 120 3.46 44.74 -3.40
C LEU A 120 3.76 45.78 -2.31
N PRO A 121 4.72 46.69 -2.51
CA PRO A 121 4.85 47.82 -1.61
C PRO A 121 3.62 48.73 -1.82
N VAL A 122 2.78 48.83 -0.79
CA VAL A 122 1.83 49.95 -0.70
C VAL A 122 2.66 51.16 -0.30
N PHE A 123 3.07 51.94 -1.30
CA PHE A 123 3.57 53.28 -1.05
C PHE A 123 2.36 54.17 -0.79
N ASP A 124 2.17 54.55 0.46
CA ASP A 124 1.37 55.71 0.81
C ASP A 124 2.20 56.95 0.44
N VAL A 125 1.75 57.66 -0.58
CA VAL A 125 2.31 58.97 -0.95
C VAL A 125 1.15 59.96 -1.02
N ALA A 126 0.83 60.47 0.18
CA ALA A 126 0.11 61.71 0.50
C ALA A 126 -1.38 61.83 0.10
#